data_AF-A0A2G9HBF2-F1
#
_entry.id   AF-A0A2G9HBF2-F1
#
_cell.length_a   1.000
_cell.length_b   1.000
_cell.length_c   1.000
_cell.angle_alpha   90.00
_cell.angle_beta   90.00
_cell.angle_gamma   90.00
#
_symmetry.space_group_name_H-M   'P 1'
#
loop_
_entity.id
_entity.type
_entity.pdbx_description
1 polymer ?
#
loop_
_entity_poly.entity_id
_entity_poly.type
_entity_poly.pdbx_seq_one_letter_code
_entity_poly.pdbx_strand_id
1 'polypeptide(L)'
;MSKHIKQSEALNQGGPSAPNQVEAYLSLESDKKIVLNCADSTIVRRTLSTLTENPQGPSEDEVASAYFKMWFIGRGLSDASLASKGNKKPDTEIVTRVMGPKVGYVTTPIILLQCSLVLLADRNNLLKGGVFTPGIVFGPMDLEGRLQENGISFDFISKKAIST
;
A
#
# COMPACT_ATOMS: atom_id res chain seq x y z
N MET A 1 9.59 -2.03 18.06
CA MET A 1 9.01 -0.66 18.21
C MET A 1 8.46 -0.26 16.85
N SER A 2 7.14 -0.34 16.66
CA SER A 2 6.50 -0.10 15.36
C SER A 2 6.37 1.41 15.12
N LYS A 3 6.80 1.89 13.95
CA LYS A 3 6.54 3.27 13.49
C LYS A 3 5.41 3.24 12.48
N HIS A 4 4.51 4.21 12.58
CA HIS A 4 3.47 4.46 11.58
C HIS A 4 3.82 5.74 10.82
N ILE A 5 4.10 5.62 9.53
CA ILE A 5 4.23 6.75 8.61
C ILE A 5 2.88 6.90 7.93
N LYS A 6 2.20 8.02 8.19
CA LYS A 6 0.94 8.36 7.52
C LYS A 6 1.28 8.97 6.16
N GLN A 7 0.85 8.33 5.07
CA GLN A 7 0.81 8.93 3.74
C GLN A 7 -0.66 9.10 3.35
N SER A 8 -1.14 10.35 3.39
CA SER A 8 -2.48 10.69 2.91
C SER A 8 -2.41 11.06 1.43
N GLU A 9 -2.93 10.21 0.56
CA GLU A 9 -3.13 10.53 -0.86
C GLU A 9 -4.62 10.57 -1.17
N ALA A 10 -5.15 11.75 -1.47
CA ALA A 10 -6.50 11.87 -2.01
C ALA A 10 -6.49 11.40 -3.47
N LEU A 11 -6.82 10.13 -3.72
CA LEU A 11 -7.05 9.62 -5.07
C LEU A 11 -8.38 10.17 -5.62
N ASN A 12 -8.33 11.40 -6.15
CA ASN A 12 -9.45 12.00 -6.86
C ASN A 12 -9.53 11.40 -8.27
N GLN A 13 -10.25 10.28 -8.42
CA GLN A 13 -10.46 9.68 -9.74
C GLN A 13 -11.47 10.53 -10.52
N GLY A 14 -11.00 11.19 -11.58
CA GLY A 14 -11.82 11.97 -12.50
C GLY A 14 -12.82 11.10 -13.28
N GLY A 15 -14.01 10.91 -12.71
CA GLY A 15 -15.18 10.26 -13.27
C GLY A 15 -16.37 10.45 -12.31
N PRO A 16 -17.59 10.00 -12.64
CA PRO A 16 -18.79 10.17 -11.80
C PRO A 16 -18.77 9.37 -10.49
N SER A 17 -17.61 8.82 -10.11
CA SER A 17 -17.39 8.14 -8.84
C SER A 17 -17.25 9.19 -7.74
N ALA A 18 -18.22 9.17 -6.81
CA ALA A 18 -18.32 10.03 -5.63
C ALA A 18 -17.00 10.19 -4.85
N PRO A 19 -16.89 11.18 -3.93
CA PRO A 19 -15.65 11.46 -3.22
C PRO A 19 -15.27 10.29 -2.31
N ASN A 20 -14.40 9.42 -2.81
CA ASN A 20 -13.77 8.36 -2.04
C ASN A 20 -12.44 8.92 -1.52
N GLN A 21 -12.32 9.01 -0.20
CA GLN A 21 -11.05 9.36 0.44
C GLN A 21 -10.36 8.07 0.85
N VAL A 22 -9.12 7.87 0.41
CA VAL A 22 -8.29 6.76 0.85
C VAL A 22 -7.10 7.32 1.61
N GLU A 23 -6.86 6.83 2.82
CA GLU A 23 -5.63 7.10 3.58
C GLU A 23 -4.80 5.83 3.69
N ALA A 24 -3.49 5.95 3.54
CA ALA A 24 -2.55 4.84 3.69
C ALA A 24 -1.61 5.07 4.87
N TYR A 25 -1.37 4.01 5.65
CA TYR A 25 -0.46 4.02 6.80
C TYR A 25 0.56 2.92 6.62
N LEU A 26 1.82 3.29 6.41
CA LEU A 26 2.91 2.34 6.30
C LEU A 26 3.55 2.12 7.66
N SER A 27 3.69 0.85 8.04
CA SER A 27 4.44 0.42 9.19
C SER A 27 5.54 -0.56 8.79
N LEU A 28 6.71 -0.39 9.39
CA LEU A 28 7.84 -1.30 9.26
C LEU A 28 8.03 -2.04 10.57
N GLU A 29 7.97 -3.36 10.49
CA GLU A 29 8.02 -4.27 11.63
C GLU A 29 9.15 -5.29 11.42
N SER A 30 9.75 -5.72 12.53
CA SER A 30 10.75 -6.79 12.55
C SER A 30 10.64 -7.49 13.90
N ASP A 31 10.79 -8.80 13.89
CA ASP A 31 10.80 -9.62 15.11
C ASP A 31 12.06 -9.37 15.97
N LYS A 32 13.09 -8.77 15.37
CA LYS A 32 14.34 -8.36 16.03
C LYS A 32 14.48 -6.82 15.98
N LYS A 33 15.10 -6.23 17.00
CA LYS A 33 15.06 -4.78 17.30
C LYS A 33 15.89 -3.92 16.33
N ILE A 34 15.49 -3.79 15.06
CA ILE A 34 15.89 -2.71 14.13
C ILE A 34 14.79 -2.51 13.07
N VAL A 35 14.42 -1.26 12.81
CA VAL A 35 13.51 -0.86 11.72
C VAL A 35 14.37 -0.40 10.54
N LEU A 36 14.30 -1.14 9.42
CA LEU A 36 15.04 -0.83 8.21
C LEU A 36 14.60 0.50 7.57
N ASN A 37 15.49 1.06 6.76
CA ASN A 37 15.33 2.37 6.13
C ASN A 37 14.23 2.35 5.04
N CYS A 38 13.11 3.05 5.26
CA CYS A 38 12.39 3.70 4.16
C CYS A 38 12.80 5.17 4.15
N ALA A 39 13.04 5.75 2.97
CA ALA A 39 13.65 7.05 2.78
C ALA A 39 12.85 8.23 3.40
N ASP A 40 12.96 8.40 4.71
CA ASP A 40 12.43 9.50 5.51
C ASP A 40 13.59 10.11 6.31
N SER A 41 13.69 11.45 6.35
CA SER A 41 14.72 12.19 7.08
C SER A 41 14.74 11.88 8.60
N THR A 42 13.60 11.49 9.15
CA THR A 42 13.44 11.04 10.55
C THR A 42 14.06 9.67 10.80
N ILE A 43 14.17 8.83 9.76
CA ILE A 43 14.87 7.54 9.82
C ILE A 43 16.38 7.78 9.80
N VAL A 44 16.88 8.71 8.99
CA VAL A 44 18.33 9.02 8.89
C VAL A 44 18.95 9.38 10.25
N ARG A 45 18.28 10.20 11.08
CA ARG A 45 18.77 10.52 12.43
C ARG A 45 18.84 9.30 13.35
N ARG A 46 17.85 8.40 13.29
CA ARG A 46 17.87 7.16 14.07
C ARG A 46 18.88 6.17 13.54
N THR A 47 19.05 6.04 12.22
CA THR A 47 20.10 5.25 11.60
C THR A 47 21.46 5.67 12.13
N LEU A 48 21.72 6.99 12.23
CA LEU A 48 22.93 7.52 12.87
C LEU A 48 23.07 7.03 14.32
N SER A 49 22.03 7.17 15.15
CA SER A 49 22.07 6.70 16.54
C SER A 49 22.26 5.18 16.67
N THR A 50 21.60 4.37 15.84
CA THR A 50 21.79 2.91 15.82
C THR A 50 23.15 2.50 15.28
N LEU A 51 23.75 3.25 14.35
CA LEU A 51 25.13 3.00 13.90
C LEU A 51 26.15 3.38 14.98
N THR A 52 25.82 4.34 15.84
CA THR A 52 26.63 4.63 17.04
C THR A 52 26.55 3.49 18.05
N GLU A 53 25.38 2.83 18.20
CA GLU A 53 25.17 1.71 19.13
C GLU A 53 25.59 0.33 18.55
N ASN A 54 25.49 0.16 17.23
CA ASN A 54 25.86 -1.04 16.48
C ASN A 54 26.54 -0.64 15.15
N PRO A 55 27.87 -0.40 15.18
CA PRO A 55 28.63 0.07 14.02
C PRO A 55 28.69 -0.92 12.86
N GLN A 56 28.57 -2.22 13.14
CA GLN A 56 28.53 -3.27 12.12
C GLN A 56 27.18 -3.37 11.39
N GLY A 57 26.14 -2.70 11.89
CA GLY A 57 24.79 -2.76 11.33
C GLY A 57 24.04 -4.05 11.72
N PRO A 58 22.79 -4.21 11.26
CA PRO A 58 21.98 -5.39 11.55
C PRO A 58 22.58 -6.64 10.90
N SER A 59 22.50 -7.77 11.60
CA SER A 59 22.87 -9.09 11.06
C SER A 59 21.98 -9.51 9.89
N GLU A 60 22.47 -10.42 9.04
CA GLU A 60 21.72 -10.92 7.88
C GLU A 60 20.36 -11.53 8.28
N ASP A 61 20.30 -12.20 9.44
CA ASP A 61 19.05 -12.76 9.97
C ASP A 61 18.05 -11.68 10.39
N GLU A 62 18.51 -10.60 11.03
CA GLU A 62 17.67 -9.46 11.44
C GLU A 62 17.14 -8.71 10.22
N VAL A 63 17.98 -8.63 9.20
CA VAL A 63 17.60 -8.14 7.89
C VAL A 63 16.55 -9.11 7.33
N ALA A 64 16.77 -10.42 7.29
CA ALA A 64 15.85 -11.40 6.73
C ALA A 64 14.46 -11.42 7.39
N SER A 65 14.37 -11.20 8.71
CA SER A 65 13.09 -11.21 9.45
C SER A 65 12.25 -9.93 9.31
N ALA A 66 12.73 -8.92 8.60
CA ALA A 66 12.02 -7.64 8.47
C ALA A 66 10.90 -7.69 7.41
N TYR A 67 9.73 -7.14 7.76
CA TYR A 67 8.56 -7.04 6.89
C TYR A 67 7.90 -5.66 6.99
N PHE A 68 7.01 -5.36 6.05
CA PHE A 68 6.15 -4.19 6.13
C PHE A 68 4.69 -4.59 6.33
N LYS A 69 3.95 -3.65 6.91
CA LYS A 69 2.51 -3.73 7.08
C LYS A 69 1.93 -2.38 6.70
N MET A 70 1.17 -2.34 5.62
CA MET A 70 0.50 -1.14 5.13
C MET A 70 -1.00 -1.28 5.33
N TRP A 71 -1.63 -0.28 5.93
CA TRP A 71 -3.07 -0.23 6.13
C TRP A 71 -3.68 0.78 5.19
N PHE A 72 -4.78 0.41 4.55
CA PHE A 72 -5.58 1.31 3.72
C PHE A 72 -6.93 1.52 4.39
N ILE A 73 -7.28 2.78 4.59
CA ILE A 73 -8.55 3.20 5.18
C ILE A 73 -9.29 3.98 4.10
N GLY A 74 -10.28 3.32 3.48
CA GLY A 74 -11.15 3.92 2.49
C GLY A 74 -12.45 4.40 3.13
N ARG A 75 -12.82 5.66 2.88
CA ARG A 75 -14.10 6.23 3.27
C ARG A 75 -14.90 6.59 2.02
N GLY A 76 -16.14 6.12 1.97
CA GLY A 76 -17.03 6.34 0.84
C GLY A 76 -18.49 6.26 1.24
N LEU A 77 -19.36 6.26 0.22
CA LEU A 77 -20.79 6.11 0.37
C LEU A 77 -21.20 4.63 0.30
N SER A 78 -22.14 4.23 1.15
CA SER A 78 -22.72 2.90 1.21
C SER A 78 -23.52 2.53 -0.04
N ASP A 79 -24.12 3.54 -0.68
CA ASP A 79 -24.97 3.40 -1.85
C ASP A 79 -24.61 4.45 -2.92
N ALA A 80 -24.37 3.97 -4.15
CA ALA A 80 -24.06 4.78 -5.30
C ALA A 80 -25.19 5.77 -5.66
N SER A 81 -26.45 5.46 -5.33
CA SER A 81 -27.59 6.37 -5.51
C SER A 81 -27.47 7.66 -4.68
N LEU A 82 -26.63 7.64 -3.64
CA LEU A 82 -26.34 8.81 -2.81
C LEU A 82 -25.32 9.75 -3.46
N ALA A 83 -24.49 9.25 -4.38
CA ALA A 83 -23.50 10.04 -5.09
C ALA A 83 -24.14 11.10 -6.00
N SER A 84 -25.27 10.75 -6.63
CA SER A 84 -26.01 11.65 -7.53
C SER A 84 -26.79 12.75 -6.80
N LYS A 85 -27.00 12.61 -5.49
CA LYS A 85 -27.75 13.59 -4.67
C LYS A 85 -26.91 14.80 -4.24
N GLY A 86 -25.60 14.78 -4.49
CA GLY A 86 -24.67 15.88 -4.17
C GLY A 86 -24.45 16.09 -2.67
N ASN A 87 -23.22 16.42 -2.28
CA ASN A 87 -22.85 16.89 -0.93
C ASN A 87 -23.07 15.94 0.27
N LYS A 88 -23.39 14.66 0.07
CA LYS A 88 -23.44 13.70 1.18
C LYS A 88 -22.02 13.29 1.60
N LYS A 89 -21.70 13.45 2.88
CA LYS A 89 -20.43 12.98 3.45
C LYS A 89 -20.36 11.43 3.41
N PRO A 90 -19.15 10.85 3.34
CA PRO A 90 -18.97 9.40 3.48
C PRO A 90 -19.65 8.84 4.73
N ASP A 91 -20.38 7.74 4.59
CA ASP A 91 -21.10 7.04 5.65
C ASP A 91 -20.56 5.62 5.91
N THR A 92 -19.55 5.21 5.15
CA THR A 92 -18.92 3.90 5.24
C THR A 92 -17.41 4.03 5.29
N GLU A 93 -16.78 3.24 6.17
CA GLU A 93 -15.33 3.04 6.23
C GLU A 93 -15.00 1.56 5.96
N ILE A 94 -14.00 1.32 5.12
CA ILE A 94 -13.42 0.01 4.83
C ILE A 94 -11.95 0.07 5.19
N VAL A 95 -11.48 -0.95 5.92
CA VAL A 95 -10.07 -1.10 6.27
C VAL A 95 -9.54 -2.37 5.64
N THR A 96 -8.47 -2.24 4.87
CA THR A 96 -7.69 -3.35 4.32
C THR A 96 -6.23 -3.23 4.72
N ARG A 97 -5.50 -4.33 4.58
CA ARG A 97 -4.08 -4.41 4.96
C ARG A 97 -3.31 -5.15 3.87
N VAL A 98 -2.10 -4.66 3.60
CA VAL A 98 -1.12 -5.29 2.72
C VAL A 98 0.14 -5.57 3.54
N MET A 99 0.67 -6.78 3.43
CA MET A 99 1.93 -7.16 4.07
C MET A 99 2.87 -7.79 3.05
N GLY A 100 4.16 -7.71 3.33
CA GLY A 100 5.17 -8.37 2.53
C GLY A 100 6.57 -8.14 3.08
N PRO A 101 7.59 -8.70 2.42
CA PRO A 101 8.98 -8.53 2.84
C PRO A 101 9.41 -7.06 2.67
N LYS A 102 10.55 -6.67 3.22
CA LYS A 102 11.16 -5.31 3.09
C LYS A 102 10.64 -4.46 1.91
N VAL A 103 9.92 -3.40 2.24
CA VAL A 103 9.23 -2.53 1.26
C VAL A 103 10.18 -1.93 0.23
N GLY A 104 11.39 -1.50 0.65
CA GLY A 104 12.30 -0.71 -0.21
C GLY A 104 13.17 -1.50 -1.17
N TYR A 105 13.37 -2.80 -0.96
CA TYR A 105 14.33 -3.59 -1.75
C TYR A 105 13.78 -4.90 -2.28
N VAL A 106 12.93 -5.59 -1.54
CA VAL A 106 12.42 -6.91 -1.96
C VAL A 106 11.05 -6.73 -2.60
N THR A 107 10.13 -6.09 -1.89
CA THR A 107 8.75 -5.93 -2.37
C THR A 107 8.64 -5.04 -3.59
N THR A 108 9.35 -3.92 -3.64
CA THR A 108 9.23 -2.99 -4.79
C THR A 108 9.63 -3.64 -6.12
N PRO A 109 10.77 -4.35 -6.23
CA PRO A 109 11.09 -5.11 -7.44
C PRO A 109 10.10 -6.24 -7.76
N ILE A 110 9.57 -6.95 -6.75
CA ILE A 110 8.52 -7.96 -6.96
C ILE A 110 7.29 -7.32 -7.63
N ILE A 111 6.80 -6.20 -7.09
CA ILE A 111 5.64 -5.49 -7.64
C ILE A 111 5.92 -5.05 -9.08
N LEU A 112 7.07 -4.41 -9.34
CA LEU A 112 7.41 -3.96 -10.70
C LEU A 112 7.49 -5.12 -11.70
N LEU A 113 8.07 -6.24 -11.30
CA LEU A 113 8.16 -7.42 -12.15
C LEU A 113 6.78 -8.04 -12.41
N GLN A 114 5.95 -8.19 -11.38
CA GLN A 114 4.60 -8.74 -11.57
C GLN A 114 3.73 -7.82 -12.42
N CYS A 115 3.78 -6.50 -12.20
CA CYS A 115 3.14 -5.53 -13.08
C CYS A 115 3.58 -5.71 -14.54
N SER A 116 4.88 -5.86 -14.78
CA SER A 116 5.43 -6.05 -16.14
C SER A 116 4.95 -7.36 -16.78
N LEU A 117 4.93 -8.46 -16.02
CA LEU A 117 4.50 -9.77 -16.52
C LEU A 117 3.02 -9.79 -16.87
N VAL A 118 2.17 -9.19 -16.03
CA VAL A 118 0.73 -9.09 -16.29
C VAL A 118 0.46 -8.24 -17.53
N LEU A 119 1.14 -7.09 -17.67
CA LEU A 119 1.03 -6.24 -18.86
C LEU A 119 1.45 -6.96 -20.14
N LEU A 120 2.51 -7.77 -20.08
CA LEU A 120 2.98 -8.55 -21.22
C LEU A 120 2.01 -9.67 -21.58
N ALA A 121 1.46 -10.37 -20.57
CA ALA A 121 0.50 -11.45 -20.77
C ALA A 121 -0.82 -10.94 -21.38
N ASP A 122 -1.29 -9.76 -20.96
CA ASP A 122 -2.58 -9.20 -21.38
C ASP A 122 -2.45 -8.07 -22.41
N ARG A 123 -1.31 -7.99 -23.09
CA ARG A 123 -0.93 -6.86 -23.95
C ARG A 123 -1.97 -6.51 -25.02
N ASN A 124 -2.67 -7.52 -25.55
CA ASN A 124 -3.65 -7.32 -26.62
C ASN A 124 -4.97 -6.69 -26.14
N ASN A 125 -5.27 -6.78 -24.84
CA ASN A 125 -6.46 -6.21 -24.22
C ASN A 125 -6.19 -4.84 -23.59
N LEU A 126 -4.93 -4.38 -23.59
CA LEU A 126 -4.56 -3.06 -23.11
C LEU A 126 -5.14 -1.95 -23.99
N LEU A 127 -5.54 -0.86 -23.32
CA LEU A 127 -5.92 0.39 -23.96
C LEU A 127 -4.75 0.92 -24.82
N LYS A 128 -5.07 1.38 -26.03
CA LYS A 128 -4.05 1.81 -27.00
C LYS A 128 -3.59 3.24 -26.72
N GLY A 129 -2.34 3.37 -26.27
CA GLY A 129 -1.66 4.66 -26.08
C GLY A 129 -2.12 5.44 -24.84
N GLY A 130 -1.32 6.41 -24.41
CA GLY A 130 -1.60 7.26 -23.24
C GLY A 130 -0.88 6.83 -21.96
N VAL A 131 -1.21 7.52 -20.86
CA VAL A 131 -0.70 7.24 -19.51
C VAL A 131 -1.88 6.84 -18.64
N PHE A 132 -1.81 5.65 -18.04
CA PHE A 132 -2.90 5.10 -17.25
C PHE A 132 -2.50 5.00 -15.79
N THR A 133 -3.45 5.26 -14.90
CA THR A 133 -3.26 5.00 -13.47
C THR A 133 -3.31 3.50 -13.20
N PRO A 134 -2.54 2.99 -12.21
CA PRO A 134 -2.52 1.57 -11.87
C PRO A 134 -3.92 0.96 -11.65
N GLY A 135 -4.85 1.70 -11.06
CA GLY A 135 -6.22 1.21 -10.80
C GLY A 135 -7.02 0.90 -12.07
N ILE A 136 -6.82 1.67 -13.15
CA ILE A 136 -7.48 1.41 -14.44
C ILE A 136 -6.83 0.22 -15.15
N VAL A 137 -5.51 0.12 -15.08
CA VAL A 137 -4.75 -0.92 -15.77
C VAL A 137 -4.92 -2.27 -15.10
N PHE A 138 -4.64 -2.34 -13.79
CA PHE A 138 -4.56 -3.60 -13.06
C PHE A 138 -5.86 -4.01 -12.38
N GLY A 139 -6.84 -3.10 -12.25
CA GLY A 139 -8.16 -3.41 -11.69
C GLY A 139 -8.85 -4.62 -12.32
N PRO A 140 -8.88 -4.78 -13.66
CA PRO A 140 -9.44 -5.97 -14.31
C PRO A 140 -8.47 -7.15 -14.41
N MET A 141 -7.21 -7.00 -13.99
CA MET A 141 -6.16 -8.01 -14.18
C MET A 141 -5.93 -8.82 -12.90
N ASP A 142 -5.40 -10.03 -13.05
CA ASP A 142 -5.03 -10.89 -11.92
C ASP A 142 -3.66 -10.51 -11.31
N LEU A 143 -3.48 -9.23 -10.96
CA LEU A 143 -2.25 -8.78 -10.31
C LEU A 143 -2.20 -9.21 -8.84
N GLU A 144 -3.32 -9.17 -8.13
CA GLU A 144 -3.39 -9.51 -6.70
C GLU A 144 -2.94 -10.96 -6.44
N GLY A 145 -3.49 -11.93 -7.17
CA GLY A 145 -3.13 -13.34 -7.02
C GLY A 145 -1.63 -13.59 -7.24
N ARG A 146 -1.06 -12.97 -8.28
CA ARG A 146 0.37 -13.08 -8.57
C ARG A 146 1.24 -12.47 -7.48
N LEU A 147 0.82 -11.36 -6.89
CA LEU A 147 1.54 -10.76 -5.77
C LEU A 147 1.46 -11.66 -4.52
N GLN A 148 0.32 -12.32 -4.28
CA GLN A 148 0.15 -13.31 -3.21
C GLN A 148 1.08 -14.51 -3.38
N GLU A 149 1.15 -15.08 -4.58
CA GLU A 149 2.07 -16.17 -4.89
C GLU A 149 3.55 -15.78 -4.69
N ASN A 150 3.87 -14.49 -4.76
CA ASN A 150 5.22 -13.94 -4.59
C ASN A 150 5.44 -13.29 -3.21
N GLY A 151 4.63 -13.66 -2.22
CA GLY A 151 4.87 -13.33 -0.81
C GLY A 151 4.33 -11.97 -0.35
N ILE A 152 3.37 -11.39 -1.07
CA ILE A 152 2.65 -10.17 -0.67
C ILE A 152 1.20 -10.53 -0.33
N SER A 153 0.80 -10.39 0.92
CA SER A 153 -0.56 -10.74 1.35
C SER A 153 -1.49 -9.53 1.41
N PHE A 154 -2.77 -9.78 1.18
CA PHE A 154 -3.85 -8.79 1.20
C PHE A 154 -4.93 -9.30 2.16
N ASP A 155 -5.32 -8.48 3.12
CA ASP A 155 -6.32 -8.84 4.13
C ASP A 155 -7.45 -7.81 4.14
N PHE A 156 -8.68 -8.31 4.14
CA PHE A 156 -9.85 -7.53 4.52
C PHE A 156 -9.97 -7.50 6.05
N ILE A 157 -9.93 -6.31 6.64
CA ILE A 157 -9.92 -6.15 8.10
C ILE A 157 -11.32 -5.86 8.61
N SER A 158 -12.00 -4.87 8.04
CA SER A 158 -13.35 -4.52 8.47
C SER A 158 -14.08 -3.62 7.49
N LYS A 159 -15.42 -3.62 7.60
CA LYS A 159 -16.31 -2.60 7.03
C LYS A 159 -17.22 -2.10 8.14
N LYS A 160 -17.33 -0.79 8.30
CA LYS A 160 -18.12 -0.14 9.35
C LYS A 160 -18.96 0.99 8.76
N ALA A 161 -20.19 1.13 9.24
CA ALA A 161 -20.93 2.37 9.07
C ALA A 161 -20.30 3.43 9.97
N ILE A 162 -20.01 4.61 9.42
CA ILE A 162 -19.51 5.76 10.17
C ILE A 162 -20.64 6.78 10.30
N SER A 163 -20.86 7.27 11.52
CA SER A 163 -21.88 8.27 11.77
C SER A 163 -21.38 9.64 11.30
N THR A 164 -22.20 10.30 10.49
CA THR A 164 -21.95 11.59 9.81
C THR A 164 -21.80 12.77 10.76
#